data_AF-A0A7D5W272-F1
#
_entry.id   AF-A0A7D5W272-F1
#
_cell.length_a   1.000
_cell.length_b   1.000
_cell.length_c   1.000
_cell.angle_alpha   90.00
_cell.angle_beta   90.00
_cell.angle_gamma   90.00
#
_symmetry.space_group_name_H-M   'P 1'
#
loop_
_entity.id
_entity.type
_entity.pdbx_description
1 polymer ?
#
loop_
_entity_poly.entity_id
_entity_poly.type
_entity_poly.pdbx_seq_one_letter_code
_entity_poly.pdbx_strand_id
1 'polypeptide(L)'
;MKIKTSKLTGRALDYAVALAVGGYELIPVPPDIDGKNEGVVLAPVGYLESGYTFPPKGGLRIDFFVKQYSSDWCECGELINNYWIDLMFEEVDGVNYCYASPPHLMGDYATANTAQEAICRAVVMLGIGNDVYIPEELLNG
;
A
#
# COMPACT_ATOMS: atom_id res chain seq x y z
N MET A 1 -3.69 -12.65 6.40
CA MET A 1 -2.46 -13.44 6.62
C MET A 1 -1.26 -12.55 6.95
N LYS A 2 -0.31 -13.02 7.74
CA LYS A 2 0.95 -12.31 8.03
C LYS A 2 1.97 -12.62 6.93
N ILE A 3 2.52 -11.59 6.28
CA ILE A 3 3.41 -11.71 5.11
C ILE A 3 4.63 -10.82 5.31
N LYS A 4 5.79 -11.28 4.79
CA LYS A 4 7.02 -10.48 4.78
C LYS A 4 6.88 -9.28 3.85
N THR A 5 7.29 -8.10 4.32
CA THR A 5 7.24 -6.86 3.53
C THR A 5 7.99 -7.00 2.20
N SER A 6 9.12 -7.71 2.19
CA SER A 6 9.91 -8.01 0.98
C SER A 6 9.21 -8.90 -0.05
N LYS A 7 8.06 -9.49 0.28
CA LYS A 7 7.24 -10.34 -0.61
C LYS A 7 5.97 -9.65 -1.09
N LEU A 8 5.67 -8.44 -0.61
CA LEU A 8 4.49 -7.69 -1.02
C LEU A 8 4.68 -7.12 -2.43
N THR A 9 3.64 -7.19 -3.24
CA THR A 9 3.54 -6.62 -4.59
C THR A 9 2.09 -6.20 -4.84
N GLY A 10 1.87 -5.35 -5.86
CA GLY A 10 0.56 -4.89 -6.30
C GLY A 10 -0.34 -4.41 -5.16
N ARG A 11 -1.61 -4.83 -5.19
CA ARG A 11 -2.66 -4.36 -4.27
C ARG A 11 -2.35 -4.64 -2.80
N ALA A 12 -1.68 -5.75 -2.50
CA ALA A 12 -1.23 -6.06 -1.14
C ALA A 12 -0.16 -5.06 -0.65
N LEU A 13 0.76 -4.65 -1.52
CA LEU A 13 1.76 -3.64 -1.21
C LEU A 13 1.13 -2.26 -1.07
N ASP A 14 0.21 -1.88 -1.97
CA ASP A 14 -0.52 -0.61 -1.91
C ASP A 14 -1.29 -0.45 -0.60
N TYR A 15 -1.99 -1.50 -0.19
CA TYR A 15 -2.72 -1.55 1.07
C TYR A 15 -1.77 -1.40 2.27
N ALA A 16 -0.61 -2.07 2.25
CA ALA A 16 0.38 -1.94 3.31
C ALA A 16 0.97 -0.52 3.38
N VAL A 17 1.19 0.13 2.24
CA VAL A 17 1.64 1.53 2.19
C VAL A 17 0.58 2.45 2.79
N ALA A 18 -0.70 2.27 2.42
CA ALA A 18 -1.81 3.05 2.98
C ALA A 18 -1.88 2.96 4.52
N LEU A 19 -1.63 1.78 5.08
CA LEU A 19 -1.51 1.61 6.53
C LEU A 19 -0.27 2.33 7.09
N ALA A 20 0.88 2.20 6.43
CA ALA A 20 2.16 2.76 6.90
C ALA A 20 2.19 4.29 6.91
N VAL A 21 1.53 4.95 5.93
CA VAL A 21 1.47 6.41 5.86
C VAL A 21 0.50 7.04 6.88
N GLY A 22 -0.36 6.25 7.53
CA GLY A 22 -1.21 6.68 8.64
C GLY A 22 -2.38 7.62 8.27
N GLY A 23 -2.70 7.77 6.98
CA GLY A 23 -3.77 8.64 6.48
C GLY A 23 -5.09 7.92 6.17
N TYR A 24 -5.23 6.67 6.58
CA TYR A 24 -6.37 5.82 6.27
C TYR A 24 -6.99 5.20 7.52
N GLU A 25 -8.29 4.93 7.47
CA GLU A 25 -9.06 4.25 8.50
C GLU A 25 -9.98 3.18 7.88
N LEU A 26 -10.29 2.14 8.66
CA LEU A 26 -11.28 1.16 8.26
C LEU A 26 -12.67 1.71 8.56
N ILE A 27 -13.49 1.87 7.52
CA ILE A 27 -14.88 2.30 7.64
C ILE A 27 -15.82 1.16 7.27
N PRO A 28 -16.97 1.02 7.97
CA PRO A 28 -17.97 0.04 7.60
C PRO A 28 -18.66 0.44 6.29
N VAL A 29 -18.83 -0.53 5.41
CA VAL A 29 -19.71 -0.40 4.24
C VAL A 29 -21.09 -0.92 4.64
N PRO A 30 -22.14 -0.08 4.60
CA PRO A 30 -23.49 -0.52 4.94
C PRO A 30 -23.99 -1.54 3.91
N PRO A 31 -24.96 -2.40 4.28
CA PRO A 31 -25.64 -3.26 3.32
C PRO A 31 -26.24 -2.42 2.18
N ASP A 32 -26.16 -2.94 0.97
CA ASP A 32 -26.77 -2.33 -0.20
C ASP A 32 -28.30 -2.46 -0.19
N ILE A 33 -28.97 -1.98 -1.25
CA ILE A 33 -30.45 -1.96 -1.31
C ILE A 33 -31.09 -3.35 -1.23
N ASP A 34 -30.37 -4.42 -1.58
CA ASP A 34 -30.87 -5.80 -1.47
C ASP A 34 -30.44 -6.49 -0.16
N GLY A 35 -29.80 -5.75 0.74
CA GLY A 35 -29.35 -6.20 2.05
C GLY A 35 -28.06 -7.02 2.00
N LYS A 36 -27.28 -6.95 0.91
CA LYS A 36 -26.02 -7.68 0.75
C LYS A 36 -24.84 -6.72 0.66
N ASN A 37 -23.64 -7.28 0.44
CA ASN A 37 -22.44 -6.53 0.11
C ASN A 37 -21.96 -5.55 1.21
N GLU A 38 -22.29 -5.85 2.47
CA GLU A 38 -21.69 -5.19 3.63
C GLU A 38 -20.24 -5.65 3.86
N GLY A 39 -19.47 -4.84 4.55
CA GLY A 39 -18.08 -5.17 4.84
C GLY A 39 -17.32 -3.99 5.41
N VAL A 40 -16.03 -3.94 5.14
CA VAL A 40 -15.15 -2.84 5.55
C VAL A 40 -14.25 -2.46 4.39
N VAL A 41 -13.90 -1.17 4.33
CA VAL A 41 -12.93 -0.63 3.37
C VAL A 41 -11.94 0.27 4.09
N LEU A 42 -10.69 0.23 3.64
CA LEU A 42 -9.65 1.14 4.05
C LEU A 42 -9.78 2.42 3.23
N ALA A 43 -10.25 3.50 3.86
CA ALA A 43 -10.54 4.79 3.23
C ALA A 43 -9.71 5.90 3.86
N PRO A 44 -9.47 7.03 3.16
CA PRO A 44 -8.86 8.21 3.77
C PRO A 44 -9.61 8.65 5.03
N VAL A 45 -8.88 9.14 6.04
CA VAL A 45 -9.51 9.63 7.27
C VAL A 45 -10.50 10.75 6.96
N GLY A 46 -11.71 10.67 7.53
CA GLY A 46 -12.77 11.67 7.37
C GLY A 46 -13.54 11.58 6.05
N TYR A 47 -13.35 10.51 5.27
CA TYR A 47 -13.98 10.40 3.95
C TYR A 47 -15.51 10.40 3.98
N LEU A 48 -16.13 9.77 5.00
CA LEU A 48 -17.59 9.81 5.17
C LEU A 48 -18.10 11.21 5.55
N GLU A 49 -17.32 11.97 6.33
CA GLU A 49 -17.65 13.34 6.71
C GLU A 49 -17.64 14.29 5.51
N SER A 50 -16.90 13.94 4.45
CA SER A 50 -16.88 14.69 3.18
C SER A 50 -18.17 14.56 2.35
N GLY A 51 -19.13 13.75 2.79
CA GLY A 51 -20.42 13.55 2.10
C GLY A 51 -20.40 12.42 1.06
N TYR A 52 -19.38 11.56 1.07
CA TYR A 52 -19.33 10.40 0.19
C TYR A 52 -20.49 9.44 0.49
N THR A 53 -21.17 8.98 -0.56
CA THR A 53 -22.23 7.96 -0.49
C THR A 53 -21.79 6.72 -1.23
N PHE A 54 -21.87 5.56 -0.58
CA PHE A 54 -21.52 4.28 -1.17
C PHE A 54 -22.41 3.95 -2.38
N PRO A 55 -21.89 3.20 -3.38
CA PRO A 55 -22.69 2.73 -4.49
C PRO A 55 -23.93 1.95 -4.00
N PRO A 56 -25.10 2.13 -4.63
CA PRO A 56 -26.35 1.51 -4.16
C PRO A 56 -26.42 -0.01 -4.39
N LYS A 57 -25.48 -0.58 -5.15
CA LYS A 57 -25.34 -2.01 -5.44
C LYS A 57 -23.88 -2.37 -5.68
N GLY A 58 -23.51 -3.59 -5.27
CA GLY A 58 -22.22 -4.21 -5.55
C GLY A 58 -21.25 -4.13 -4.39
N GLY A 59 -20.44 -5.18 -4.21
CA GLY A 59 -19.43 -5.27 -3.18
C GLY A 59 -18.23 -4.36 -3.45
N LEU A 60 -17.75 -3.72 -2.39
CA LEU A 60 -16.49 -2.99 -2.40
C LEU A 60 -15.39 -3.87 -1.83
N ARG A 61 -14.25 -3.91 -2.51
CA ARG A 61 -13.03 -4.55 -2.01
C ARG A 61 -12.44 -3.67 -0.92
N ILE A 62 -11.73 -4.27 0.03
CA ILE A 62 -11.19 -3.54 1.17
C ILE A 62 -10.24 -2.40 0.77
N ASP A 63 -9.59 -2.51 -0.38
CA ASP A 63 -8.63 -1.54 -0.91
C ASP A 63 -9.26 -0.57 -1.92
N PHE A 64 -10.59 -0.44 -2.01
CA PHE A 64 -11.26 0.34 -3.04
C PHE A 64 -10.79 1.80 -3.14
N PHE A 65 -10.44 2.44 -2.02
CA PHE A 65 -9.94 3.82 -1.96
C PHE A 65 -8.41 3.91 -1.87
N VAL A 66 -7.72 2.78 -1.87
CA VAL A 66 -6.27 2.74 -1.74
C VAL A 66 -5.65 3.17 -3.07
N LYS A 67 -4.70 4.09 -2.98
CA LYS A 67 -3.92 4.58 -4.13
C LYS A 67 -2.99 3.48 -4.66
N GLN A 68 -2.69 3.50 -5.96
CA GLN A 68 -1.83 2.51 -6.61
C GLN A 68 -0.34 2.84 -6.42
N TYR A 69 0.12 2.93 -5.17
CA TYR A 69 1.47 3.35 -4.83
C TYR A 69 2.55 2.54 -5.57
N SER A 70 2.40 1.22 -5.64
CA SER A 70 3.41 0.31 -6.19
C SER A 70 3.54 0.33 -7.70
N SER A 71 2.62 0.99 -8.43
CA SER A 71 2.65 1.07 -9.89
C SER A 71 2.53 2.48 -10.46
N ASP A 72 1.99 3.45 -9.72
CA ASP A 72 1.83 4.84 -10.15
C ASP A 72 2.88 5.76 -9.51
N TRP A 73 3.72 6.35 -10.36
CA TRP A 73 4.76 7.31 -9.96
C TRP A 73 4.22 8.57 -9.31
N CYS A 74 3.03 9.02 -9.69
CA CYS A 74 2.40 10.18 -9.05
C CYS A 74 2.17 9.93 -7.56
N GLU A 75 1.92 8.68 -7.18
CA GLU A 75 1.62 8.31 -5.80
C GLU A 75 2.89 7.97 -5.00
N CYS A 76 3.77 7.12 -5.52
CA CYS A 76 5.00 6.79 -4.77
C CYS A 76 6.09 7.87 -4.85
N GLY A 77 6.07 8.73 -5.88
CA GLY A 77 7.06 9.79 -6.04
C GLY A 77 7.07 10.77 -4.86
N GLU A 78 5.91 11.08 -4.30
CA GLU A 78 5.80 11.93 -3.11
C GLU A 78 6.48 11.30 -1.88
N LEU A 79 6.46 9.97 -1.76
CA LEU A 79 7.06 9.24 -0.64
C LEU A 79 8.57 9.41 -0.59
N ILE A 80 9.24 9.62 -1.72
CA ILE A 80 10.69 9.87 -1.76
C ILE A 80 11.03 11.10 -0.90
N ASN A 81 10.30 12.20 -1.10
CA ASN A 81 10.53 13.43 -0.35
C ASN A 81 10.02 13.34 1.09
N ASN A 82 8.91 12.63 1.32
CA ASN A 82 8.33 12.52 2.67
C ASN A 82 9.19 11.67 3.61
N TYR A 83 9.91 10.68 3.07
CA TYR A 83 10.70 9.73 3.85
C TYR A 83 12.22 9.82 3.61
N TRP A 84 12.66 10.78 2.79
CA TRP A 84 14.05 11.02 2.40
C TRP A 84 14.71 9.76 1.82
N ILE A 85 14.05 9.14 0.84
CA ILE A 85 14.52 7.88 0.26
C ILE A 85 15.58 8.14 -0.80
N ASP A 86 16.75 7.52 -0.64
CA ASP A 86 17.74 7.39 -1.70
C ASP A 86 17.43 6.17 -2.56
N LEU A 87 17.50 6.35 -3.89
CA LEU A 87 17.31 5.29 -4.88
C LEU A 87 18.63 4.90 -5.52
N MET A 88 18.88 3.60 -5.59
CA MET A 88 19.99 3.00 -6.34
C MET A 88 19.45 1.96 -7.31
N PHE A 89 20.08 1.90 -8.49
CA PHE A 89 19.79 0.92 -9.52
C PHE A 89 21.06 0.13 -9.82
N GLU A 90 20.95 -1.19 -9.89
CA GLU A 90 22.06 -2.09 -10.21
C GLU A 90 21.57 -3.14 -11.20
N GLU A 91 22.37 -3.45 -12.22
CA GLU A 91 22.15 -4.60 -13.08
C GLU A 91 23.17 -5.68 -12.73
N VAL A 92 22.70 -6.88 -12.40
CA VAL A 92 23.54 -8.06 -12.14
C VAL A 92 23.06 -9.20 -13.03
N ASP A 93 23.94 -9.67 -13.92
CA ASP A 93 23.67 -10.76 -14.86
C ASP A 93 22.37 -10.58 -15.69
N GLY A 94 22.10 -9.34 -16.11
CA GLY A 94 20.90 -9.00 -16.90
C GLY A 94 19.61 -8.86 -16.08
N VAL A 95 19.70 -8.91 -14.75
CA VAL A 95 18.58 -8.64 -13.84
C VAL A 95 18.76 -7.25 -13.22
N ASN A 96 17.75 -6.39 -13.40
CA ASN A 96 17.73 -5.06 -12.78
C ASN A 96 17.18 -5.15 -11.36
N TYR A 97 17.95 -4.62 -10.41
CA TYR A 97 17.58 -4.47 -9.01
C TYR A 97 17.40 -2.99 -8.69
N CYS A 98 16.29 -2.69 -8.02
CA CYS A 98 16.01 -1.36 -7.47
C CYS A 98 16.13 -1.43 -5.95
N TYR A 99 16.86 -0.46 -5.38
CA TYR A 99 17.07 -0.32 -3.95
C TYR A 99 16.50 1.00 -3.48
N ALA A 100 15.82 0.99 -2.33
CA ALA A 100 15.29 2.17 -1.67
C ALA A 100 15.75 2.21 -0.22
N SER A 101 16.48 3.27 0.14
CA SER A 101 17.10 3.43 1.46
C SER A 101 16.70 4.77 2.07
N PRO A 102 15.78 4.81 3.03
CA PRO A 102 15.55 5.97 3.87
C PRO A 102 16.56 6.01 5.04
N PRO A 103 16.97 7.20 5.52
CA PRO A 103 17.99 7.34 6.56
C PRO A 103 17.60 6.67 7.88
N HIS A 104 16.29 6.55 8.14
CA HIS A 104 15.74 5.96 9.35
C HIS A 104 15.81 4.43 9.39
N LEU A 105 16.11 3.75 8.28
CA LEU A 105 16.35 2.30 8.26
C LEU A 105 17.78 1.90 8.71
N MET A 106 18.60 2.84 9.17
CA MET A 106 19.92 2.59 9.80
C MET A 106 20.83 1.61 9.02
N GLY A 107 20.91 1.78 7.70
CA GLY A 107 21.75 0.94 6.82
C GLY A 107 21.04 -0.28 6.22
N ASP A 108 19.77 -0.49 6.53
CA ASP A 108 18.90 -1.41 5.82
C ASP A 108 18.23 -0.72 4.61
N TYR A 109 17.82 -1.52 3.62
CA TYR A 109 17.21 -1.02 2.40
C TYR A 109 16.18 -2.02 1.87
N ALA A 110 15.13 -1.50 1.23
CA ALA A 110 14.19 -2.34 0.53
C ALA A 110 14.69 -2.62 -0.89
N THR A 111 14.44 -3.83 -1.38
CA THR A 111 14.74 -4.23 -2.76
C THR A 111 13.48 -4.63 -3.52
N ALA A 112 13.45 -4.37 -4.82
CA ALA A 112 12.41 -4.86 -5.73
C ALA A 112 12.87 -4.85 -7.19
N ASN A 113 12.00 -5.34 -8.08
CA ASN A 113 12.23 -5.32 -9.54
C ASN A 113 11.92 -3.95 -10.16
N THR A 114 11.18 -3.09 -9.45
CA THR A 114 10.85 -1.71 -9.86
C THR A 114 11.16 -0.74 -8.74
N ALA A 115 11.44 0.52 -9.08
CA ALA A 115 11.69 1.55 -8.08
C ALA A 115 10.45 1.81 -7.23
N GLN A 116 9.25 1.81 -7.83
CA GLN A 116 7.99 2.03 -7.13
C GLN A 116 7.76 0.98 -6.03
N GLU A 117 7.98 -0.31 -6.33
CA GLU A 117 7.90 -1.35 -5.31
C GLU A 117 8.95 -1.20 -4.22
N ALA A 118 10.20 -0.84 -4.58
CA ALA A 118 11.27 -0.65 -3.61
C ALA A 118 10.93 0.51 -2.64
N ILE A 119 10.48 1.65 -3.16
CA ILE A 119 10.00 2.81 -2.38
C ILE A 119 8.91 2.37 -1.42
N CYS A 120 7.88 1.70 -1.94
CA CYS A 120 6.73 1.27 -1.16
C CYS A 120 7.14 0.31 -0.03
N ARG A 121 7.99 -0.68 -0.32
CA ARG A 121 8.51 -1.62 0.68
C ARG A 121 9.33 -0.91 1.76
N ALA A 122 10.14 0.08 1.41
CA ALA A 122 10.91 0.86 2.38
C ALA A 122 9.98 1.63 3.34
N VAL A 123 8.93 2.27 2.82
CA VAL A 123 7.93 2.96 3.64
C VAL A 123 7.21 2.00 4.58
N VAL A 124 6.83 0.82 4.09
CA VAL A 124 6.20 -0.21 4.93
C VAL A 124 7.16 -0.72 6.02
N MET A 125 8.44 -0.95 5.69
CA MET A 125 9.45 -1.33 6.68
C MET A 125 9.61 -0.28 7.78
N LEU A 126 9.57 1.01 7.43
CA LEU A 126 9.63 2.11 8.41
C LEU A 126 8.37 2.22 9.28
N GLY A 127 7.19 2.17 8.67
CA GLY A 127 5.94 2.43 9.38
C GLY A 127 5.41 1.22 10.16
N ILE A 128 5.65 0.00 9.67
CA ILE A 128 5.06 -1.23 10.21
C ILE A 128 6.14 -2.25 10.59
N GLY A 129 7.19 -2.37 9.77
CA GLY A 129 8.27 -3.33 9.97
C GLY A 129 8.31 -4.42 8.89
N ASN A 130 8.97 -5.54 9.22
CA ASN A 130 9.29 -6.61 8.27
C ASN A 130 8.15 -7.60 7.99
N ASP A 131 7.07 -7.54 8.75
CA ASP A 131 5.91 -8.40 8.59
C ASP A 131 4.61 -7.60 8.73
N VAL A 132 3.67 -7.79 7.81
CA VAL A 132 2.39 -7.07 7.77
C VAL A 132 1.23 -8.05 7.69
N TYR A 133 0.12 -7.73 8.35
CA TYR A 133 -1.14 -8.45 8.18
C TYR A 133 -1.90 -7.94 6.95
N ILE A 134 -2.06 -8.80 5.95
CA ILE A 134 -2.74 -8.50 4.69
C ILE A 134 -4.05 -9.31 4.58
N PRO A 135 -5.18 -8.70 4.23
CA PRO A 135 -6.42 -9.42 3.88
C PRO A 135 -6.20 -10.43 2.75
N GLU A 136 -6.76 -11.64 2.88
CA GLU A 136 -6.54 -12.72 1.89
C GLU A 136 -7.00 -12.35 0.49
N GLU A 137 -8.05 -11.55 0.37
CA GLU A 137 -8.59 -11.08 -0.91
C GLU A 137 -7.61 -10.21 -1.72
N LEU A 138 -6.56 -9.68 -1.09
CA LEU A 138 -5.55 -8.83 -1.75
C LEU A 138 -4.34 -9.63 -2.26
N LEU A 139 -4.27 -10.93 -2.01
CA LEU A 139 -3.10 -11.74 -2.33
C LEU A 139 -3.12 -12.34 -3.74
N ASN A 140 -4.26 -12.29 -4.41
CA ASN A 140 -4.49 -12.88 -5.73
C ASN A 140 -4.90 -11.82 -6.77
N GLY A 141 -4.48 -10.56 -6.57
CA GLY A 141 -4.91 -9.41 -7.35
C GLY A 141 -3.79 -8.72 -8.11
#